data_AF-A0A9D3Z3I4-F1
#
_entry.id   AF-A0A9D3Z3I4-F1
#
_cell.length_a   1.000
_cell.length_b   1.000
_cell.length_c   1.000
_cell.angle_alpha   90.00
_cell.angle_beta   90.00
_cell.angle_gamma   90.00
#
_symmetry.space_group_name_H-M   'P 1'
#
loop_
_entity.id
_entity.type
_entity.pdbx_description
1 polymer ?
#
loop_
_entity_poly.entity_id
_entity_poly.type
_entity_poly.pdbx_seq_one_letter_code
_entity_poly.pdbx_strand_id
1 'polypeptide(L)'
;MCFIVQLNIFVHFFIDGHCCISGEDAQQERQHLKLPYVPEPTALERWELLRDLHAANARSSVLTVSSGFQDEFIPHILQDGNLRQPLVDLRDDKYLDMSPEALRAHCIELSKTLTVTEEQAINVERLTRDQSKCKEWFRFRLGRITASIMKSVCTTSSENPAL
;
A
#
# COMPACT_ATOMS: atom_id res chain seq x y z
N MET A 1 16.63 9.58 -5.12
CA MET A 1 16.18 8.20 -4.85
C MET A 1 15.06 8.33 -3.82
N CYS A 2 13.80 8.13 -4.22
CA CYS A 2 12.64 8.45 -3.37
C CYS A 2 11.98 7.15 -2.94
N PHE A 3 12.08 6.83 -1.65
CA PHE A 3 11.45 5.67 -1.04
C PHE A 3 9.96 5.95 -0.83
N ILE A 4 9.11 5.04 -1.29
CA ILE A 4 7.69 5.02 -0.98
C ILE A 4 7.57 4.39 0.41
N VAL A 5 7.51 5.23 1.46
CA VAL A 5 7.02 4.78 2.77
C VAL A 5 5.50 4.84 2.70
N GLN A 6 4.87 3.68 2.78
CA GLN A 6 3.42 3.54 2.88
C GLN A 6 3.00 3.90 4.31
N LEU A 7 3.09 5.18 4.64
CA LEU A 7 2.55 5.74 5.87
C LEU A 7 1.03 5.81 5.72
N ASN A 8 0.33 5.08 6.59
CA ASN A 8 -1.09 5.31 6.89
C ASN A 8 -1.25 6.74 7.37
N ILE A 9 -1.53 7.67 6.45
CA ILE A 9 -1.89 9.05 6.79
C ILE A 9 -3.40 9.15 6.63
N PHE A 10 -4.07 9.19 7.78
CA PHE A 10 -5.38 9.81 7.93
C PHE A 10 -5.32 11.18 7.22
N VAL A 11 -6.13 11.37 6.19
CA VAL A 11 -6.17 12.64 5.46
C VAL A 11 -6.88 13.67 6.34
N HIS A 12 -6.11 14.50 7.05
CA HIS A 12 -6.60 15.75 7.60
C HIS A 12 -6.64 16.78 6.46
N PHE A 13 -7.84 17.23 6.10
CA PHE A 13 -8.01 18.42 5.25
C PHE A 13 -7.83 19.68 6.10
N PHE A 14 -6.96 20.59 5.67
CA PHE A 14 -6.81 21.93 6.23
C PHE A 14 -7.09 22.92 5.09
N ILE A 15 -8.11 23.78 5.26
CA ILE A 15 -8.34 24.95 4.42
C ILE A 15 -8.34 26.17 5.35
N ASP A 16 -7.55 27.19 4.99
CA ASP A 16 -7.44 28.49 5.66
C ASP A 16 -7.12 28.48 7.16
N GLY A 17 -6.22 27.61 7.59
CA GLY A 17 -5.71 27.62 8.97
C GLY A 17 -6.72 27.18 10.04
N HIS A 18 -7.90 26.72 9.62
CA HIS A 18 -8.92 26.12 10.48
C HIS A 18 -9.09 24.63 10.14
N CYS A 19 -9.01 23.78 11.17
CA CYS A 19 -9.35 22.36 11.08
C CYS A 19 -10.88 22.25 10.96
N CYS A 20 -11.40 22.26 9.74
CA CYS A 20 -12.83 22.10 9.49
C CYS A 20 -13.18 20.60 9.43
N ILE A 21 -13.44 19.98 10.58
CA ILE A 21 -14.37 18.83 10.63
C ILE A 21 -15.74 19.42 10.92
N SER A 22 -16.37 20.07 9.94
CA SER A 22 -17.79 20.44 10.06
C SER A 22 -18.61 19.20 9.69
N GLY A 23 -18.70 18.27 10.64
CA GLY A 23 -19.72 17.23 10.68
C GLY A 23 -21.02 17.75 11.29
N GLU A 24 -21.46 18.94 10.90
CA GLU A 24 -22.70 19.55 11.37
C GLU A 24 -23.59 19.83 10.17
N ASP A 25 -24.50 18.87 9.93
CA ASP A 25 -25.90 19.08 9.52
C ASP A 25 -26.44 17.84 8.78
N ALA A 26 -26.53 16.73 9.52
CA ALA A 26 -27.44 15.64 9.22
C ALA A 26 -27.79 14.88 10.51
N GLN A 27 -28.33 15.58 11.51
CA GLN A 27 -29.05 14.95 12.61
C GLN A 27 -30.41 14.47 12.11
N GLN A 28 -30.40 13.41 11.29
CA GLN A 28 -31.54 12.51 11.28
C GLN A 28 -31.24 11.48 12.36
N GLU A 29 -31.92 11.59 13.50
CA GLU A 29 -31.89 10.61 14.59
C GLU A 29 -32.24 9.23 14.03
N ARG A 30 -31.22 8.50 13.58
CA ARG A 30 -31.31 7.05 13.48
C ARG A 30 -31.49 6.58 14.91
N GLN A 31 -32.72 6.21 15.26
CA GLN A 31 -33.00 5.44 16.45
C GLN A 31 -32.02 4.27 16.46
N HIS A 32 -30.95 4.36 17.25
CA HIS A 32 -30.00 3.28 17.40
C HIS A 32 -30.76 2.16 18.09
N LEU A 33 -31.28 1.21 17.30
CA LEU A 33 -31.69 -0.09 17.79
C LEU A 33 -30.53 -0.60 18.65
N LYS A 34 -30.76 -0.75 19.96
CA LYS A 34 -29.79 -1.36 20.85
C LYS A 34 -29.60 -2.79 20.36
N LEU A 35 -28.52 -3.03 19.62
CA LEU A 35 -28.18 -4.36 19.17
C LEU A 35 -27.99 -5.24 20.41
N PRO A 36 -28.46 -6.50 20.38
CA PRO A 36 -28.21 -7.43 21.46
C PRO A 36 -26.70 -7.55 21.67
N TYR A 37 -26.28 -7.69 22.93
CA TYR A 37 -24.89 -7.91 23.25
C TYR A 37 -24.46 -9.25 22.65
N VAL A 38 -23.48 -9.20 21.74
CA VAL A 38 -22.83 -10.38 21.18
C VAL A 38 -21.41 -10.40 21.75
N PRO A 39 -20.99 -11.46 22.46
CA PRO A 39 -19.62 -11.56 22.94
C PRO A 39 -18.67 -11.59 21.75
N GLU A 40 -17.48 -10.99 21.89
CA GLU A 40 -16.49 -11.08 20.84
C GLU A 40 -16.07 -12.54 20.64
N PRO A 41 -15.99 -13.03 19.38
CA PRO A 41 -15.55 -14.38 19.11
C PRO A 41 -14.17 -14.62 19.70
N THR A 42 -13.92 -15.80 20.23
CA THR A 42 -12.60 -16.22 20.71
C THR A 42 -11.61 -16.37 19.55
N ALA A 43 -10.31 -16.36 19.85
CA ALA A 43 -9.27 -16.55 18.83
C ALA A 43 -9.39 -17.91 18.11
N LEU A 44 -9.80 -18.95 18.82
CA LEU A 44 -10.01 -20.29 18.27
C LEU A 44 -11.19 -20.30 17.28
N GLU A 45 -12.33 -19.73 17.67
CA GLU A 45 -13.52 -19.66 16.80
C GLU A 45 -13.24 -18.88 15.51
N ARG A 46 -12.47 -17.78 15.61
CA ARG A 46 -12.03 -17.04 14.41
C ARG A 46 -11.13 -17.90 13.53
N TRP A 47 -10.19 -18.65 14.10
CA TRP A 47 -9.29 -19.50 13.33
C TRP A 47 -10.03 -20.68 12.66
N GLU A 48 -10.98 -21.29 13.35
CA GLU A 48 -11.87 -22.33 12.82
C GLU A 48 -12.68 -21.82 11.63
N LEU A 49 -13.32 -20.65 11.76
CA LEU A 49 -14.04 -20.02 10.66
C LEU A 49 -13.13 -19.78 9.44
N LEU A 50 -11.92 -19.25 9.64
CA LEU A 50 -10.97 -19.01 8.55
C LEU A 50 -10.54 -20.32 7.87
N ARG A 51 -10.36 -21.39 8.65
CA ARG A 51 -10.03 -22.72 8.14
C ARG A 51 -11.18 -23.27 7.29
N ASP A 52 -12.41 -23.14 7.73
CA ASP A 52 -13.59 -23.61 6.99
C ASP A 52 -13.79 -22.81 5.70
N LEU A 53 -13.58 -21.49 5.74
CA LEU A 53 -13.59 -20.63 4.54
C LEU A 53 -12.51 -21.03 3.52
N HIS A 54 -11.31 -21.34 4.01
CA HIS A 54 -10.22 -21.81 3.17
C HIS A 54 -10.53 -23.19 2.58
N ALA A 55 -11.05 -24.13 3.39
CA ALA A 55 -11.46 -25.47 2.92
C ALA A 55 -12.58 -25.41 1.87
N ALA A 56 -13.46 -24.42 1.96
CA ALA A 56 -14.50 -24.16 0.96
C ALA A 56 -13.95 -23.56 -0.36
N ASN A 57 -12.63 -23.32 -0.47
CA ASN A 57 -11.98 -22.62 -1.58
C ASN A 57 -12.63 -21.26 -1.90
N ALA A 58 -13.17 -20.59 -0.88
CA ALA A 58 -13.66 -19.25 -1.01
C ALA A 58 -12.44 -18.32 -1.07
N ARG A 59 -12.17 -17.69 -2.23
CA ARG A 59 -11.11 -16.67 -2.41
C ARG A 59 -11.45 -15.36 -1.67
N SER A 60 -11.72 -15.46 -0.37
CA SER A 60 -12.16 -14.37 0.50
C SER A 60 -11.01 -13.43 0.83
N SER A 61 -11.26 -12.12 0.78
CA SER A 61 -10.26 -11.09 1.09
C SER A 61 -9.77 -11.15 2.54
N VAL A 62 -10.53 -11.74 3.47
CA VAL A 62 -10.05 -11.91 4.85
C VAL A 62 -8.86 -12.87 4.94
N LEU A 63 -8.80 -13.88 4.05
CA LEU A 63 -7.72 -14.87 4.04
C LEU A 63 -6.39 -14.28 3.53
N THR A 64 -6.44 -13.22 2.70
CA THR A 64 -5.23 -12.57 2.17
C THR A 64 -4.39 -11.89 3.25
N VAL A 65 -5.01 -11.55 4.38
CA VAL A 65 -4.35 -10.85 5.51
C VAL A 65 -4.26 -11.71 6.76
N SER A 66 -4.80 -12.94 6.73
CA SER A 66 -4.81 -13.84 7.87
C SER A 66 -3.56 -14.71 7.88
N SER A 67 -2.85 -14.70 9.01
CA SER A 67 -1.66 -15.52 9.20
C SER A 67 -2.00 -17.02 9.03
N GLY A 68 -1.14 -17.73 8.31
CA GLY A 68 -1.34 -19.15 8.00
C GLY A 68 -2.18 -19.45 6.74
N PHE A 69 -2.81 -18.44 6.12
CA PHE A 69 -3.60 -18.61 4.88
C PHE A 69 -3.14 -17.70 3.74
N GLN A 70 -2.44 -16.61 4.05
CA GLN A 70 -2.03 -15.58 3.08
C GLN A 70 -1.13 -16.09 1.94
N ASP A 71 -0.35 -17.15 2.15
CA ASP A 71 0.69 -17.58 1.21
C ASP A 71 0.10 -18.03 -0.15
N GLU A 72 -1.13 -18.59 -0.15
CA GLU A 72 -1.87 -18.97 -1.36
C GLU A 72 -2.38 -17.76 -2.18
N PHE A 73 -2.37 -16.57 -1.57
CA PHE A 73 -2.78 -15.34 -2.22
C PHE A 73 -1.61 -14.53 -2.76
N ILE A 74 -0.38 -14.95 -2.49
CA ILE A 74 0.81 -14.36 -3.09
C ILE A 74 0.83 -14.77 -4.58
N PRO A 75 0.78 -13.82 -5.53
CA PRO A 75 0.85 -14.13 -6.95
C PRO A 75 2.10 -14.95 -7.29
N HIS A 76 1.96 -16.06 -8.02
CA HIS A 76 3.08 -16.92 -8.43
C HIS A 76 4.21 -16.17 -9.11
N ILE A 77 3.88 -15.12 -9.87
CA ILE A 77 4.88 -14.29 -10.54
C ILE A 77 5.87 -13.58 -9.58
N LEU A 78 5.47 -13.40 -8.31
CA LEU A 78 6.33 -12.87 -7.26
C LEU A 78 7.15 -13.97 -6.55
N GLN A 79 6.77 -15.25 -6.70
CA GLN A 79 7.40 -16.39 -6.03
C GLN A 79 8.53 -17.01 -6.87
N ASP A 80 8.41 -16.99 -8.20
CA ASP A 80 9.26 -17.78 -9.10
C ASP A 80 10.64 -17.17 -9.40
N GLY A 81 11.06 -16.08 -8.73
CA GLY A 81 12.31 -15.36 -9.05
C GLY A 81 12.30 -14.64 -10.42
N ASN A 82 11.18 -14.71 -11.12
CA ASN A 82 10.93 -14.13 -12.43
C ASN A 82 10.83 -12.59 -12.41
N LEU A 83 10.76 -12.00 -11.22
CA LEU A 83 10.82 -10.58 -10.98
C LEU A 83 12.04 -10.25 -10.12
N ARG A 84 12.62 -9.08 -10.37
CA ARG A 84 13.68 -8.56 -9.52
C ARG A 84 13.11 -8.24 -8.12
N GLN A 85 13.89 -8.52 -7.08
CA GLN A 85 13.60 -8.03 -5.73
C GLN A 85 13.35 -6.50 -5.76
N PRO A 86 12.20 -6.03 -5.23
CA PRO A 86 11.93 -4.62 -5.00
C PRO A 86 13.02 -3.92 -4.18
N LEU A 87 13.33 -2.67 -4.52
CA LEU A 87 14.31 -1.88 -3.75
C LEU A 87 13.88 -1.64 -2.30
N VAL A 88 12.58 -1.71 -2.00
CA VAL A 88 12.06 -1.56 -0.63
C VAL A 88 12.54 -2.69 0.28
N ASP A 89 12.75 -3.88 -0.26
CA ASP A 89 13.24 -5.05 0.49
C ASP A 89 14.74 -4.94 0.81
N LEU A 90 15.44 -3.95 0.25
CA LEU A 90 16.82 -3.62 0.62
C LEU A 90 16.89 -2.74 1.87
N ARG A 91 15.75 -2.24 2.37
CA ARG A 91 15.69 -1.49 3.61
C ARG A 91 15.91 -2.45 4.78
N ASP A 92 16.94 -2.18 5.56
CA ASP A 92 17.24 -2.90 6.79
C ASP A 92 17.42 -1.85 7.90
N ASP A 93 16.70 -2.06 9.01
CA ASP A 93 16.68 -1.10 10.13
C ASP A 93 18.06 -0.96 10.79
N LYS A 94 18.98 -1.94 10.60
CA LYS A 94 20.37 -1.83 11.08
C LYS A 94 21.16 -0.68 10.44
N TYR A 95 20.68 -0.14 9.32
CA TYR A 95 21.33 0.96 8.60
C TYR A 95 20.82 2.35 9.04
N LEU A 96 19.80 2.42 9.89
CA LEU A 96 19.21 3.69 10.34
C LEU A 96 20.18 4.53 11.17
N ASP A 97 21.01 3.88 11.98
CA ASP A 97 21.96 4.54 12.88
C ASP A 97 23.37 4.69 12.27
N MET A 98 23.56 4.30 11.00
CA MET A 98 24.86 4.41 10.32
C MET A 98 25.19 5.85 9.94
N SER A 99 26.49 6.19 9.97
CA SER A 99 26.94 7.47 9.45
C SER A 99 26.69 7.57 7.93
N PRO A 100 26.47 8.78 7.39
CA PRO A 100 26.25 8.98 5.96
C PRO A 100 27.37 8.40 5.07
N GLU A 101 28.62 8.48 5.52
CA GLU A 101 29.79 7.99 4.79
C GLU A 101 29.79 6.45 4.72
N ALA A 102 29.50 5.80 5.85
CA ALA A 102 29.43 4.35 5.94
C ALA A 102 28.24 3.81 5.13
N LEU A 103 27.09 4.48 5.20
CA LEU A 103 25.90 4.13 4.42
C LEU A 103 26.17 4.27 2.91
N ARG A 104 26.84 5.35 2.50
CA ARG A 104 27.21 5.58 1.10
C ARG A 104 28.16 4.50 0.58
N ALA A 105 29.18 4.13 1.37
CA ALA A 105 30.09 3.04 1.01
C ALA A 105 29.33 1.71 0.85
N HIS A 106 28.42 1.41 1.78
CA HIS A 106 27.57 0.23 1.70
C HIS A 106 26.68 0.23 0.44
N CYS A 107 26.05 1.35 0.11
CA CYS A 107 25.25 1.49 -1.11
C CYS A 107 26.08 1.29 -2.39
N ILE A 108 27.34 1.73 -2.42
CA ILE A 108 28.23 1.50 -3.56
C ILE A 108 28.51 0.00 -3.72
N GLU A 109 28.82 -0.71 -2.64
CA GLU A 109 29.06 -2.14 -2.72
C GLU A 109 27.79 -2.92 -3.10
N LEU A 110 26.65 -2.56 -2.54
CA LEU A 110 25.36 -3.13 -2.90
C LEU A 110 25.02 -2.87 -4.37
N SER A 111 25.35 -1.70 -4.92
CA SER A 111 25.06 -1.38 -6.32
C SER A 111 25.76 -2.32 -7.32
N LYS A 112 26.90 -2.91 -6.93
CA LYS A 112 27.63 -3.88 -7.75
C LYS A 112 26.94 -5.24 -7.82
N THR A 113 26.17 -5.61 -6.80
CA THR A 113 25.42 -6.87 -6.76
C THR A 113 24.02 -6.74 -7.36
N LEU A 114 23.55 -5.50 -7.53
CA LEU A 114 22.25 -5.17 -8.11
C LEU A 114 22.23 -5.35 -9.65
N THR A 115 22.24 -6.60 -10.12
CA THR A 115 22.02 -6.94 -11.53
C THR A 115 20.53 -7.17 -11.85
N VAL A 116 20.16 -6.99 -13.12
CA VAL A 116 18.82 -7.31 -13.66
C VAL A 116 19.03 -8.19 -14.88
N THR A 117 18.36 -9.34 -14.93
CA THR A 117 18.38 -10.17 -16.13
C THR A 117 17.40 -9.64 -17.17
N GLU A 118 17.66 -9.91 -18.45
CA GLU A 118 16.77 -9.52 -19.54
C GLU A 118 15.34 -10.06 -19.32
N GLU A 119 15.23 -11.31 -18.86
CA GLU A 119 13.95 -11.94 -18.54
C GLU A 119 13.20 -11.20 -17.42
N GLN A 120 13.89 -10.78 -16.36
CA GLN A 120 13.29 -9.98 -15.30
C GLN A 120 12.79 -8.63 -15.81
N ALA A 121 13.55 -7.97 -16.70
CA ALA A 121 13.15 -6.71 -17.31
C ALA A 121 11.87 -6.88 -18.16
N ILE A 122 11.83 -7.90 -19.02
CA ILE A 122 10.67 -8.24 -19.86
C ILE A 122 9.44 -8.55 -18.99
N ASN A 123 9.61 -9.31 -17.91
CA ASN A 123 8.51 -9.67 -17.02
C ASN A 123 7.94 -8.45 -16.29
N VAL A 124 8.80 -7.57 -15.76
CA VAL A 124 8.37 -6.32 -15.13
C VAL A 124 7.64 -5.43 -16.13
N GLU A 125 8.17 -5.28 -17.36
CA GLU A 125 7.51 -4.47 -18.38
C GLU A 125 6.16 -5.06 -18.77
N ARG A 126 6.06 -6.37 -18.98
CA ARG A 126 4.80 -7.06 -19.30
C ARG A 126 3.72 -6.80 -18.24
N LEU A 127 4.08 -6.75 -16.95
CA LEU A 127 3.15 -6.48 -15.86
C LEU A 127 2.76 -5.02 -15.70
N THR A 128 3.66 -4.11 -16.06
CA THR A 128 3.49 -2.68 -15.77
C THR A 128 3.04 -1.87 -16.98
N ARG A 129 3.24 -2.37 -18.21
CA ARG A 129 2.96 -1.67 -19.47
C ARG A 129 1.55 -1.11 -19.54
N ASP A 130 0.54 -1.91 -19.20
CA ASP A 130 -0.86 -1.51 -19.34
C ASP A 130 -1.42 -0.80 -18.10
N GLN A 131 -0.64 -0.69 -17.01
CA GLN A 131 -1.03 0.15 -15.86
C GLN A 131 -1.21 1.61 -16.26
N SER A 132 -0.39 2.09 -17.21
CA SER A 132 -0.51 3.43 -17.79
C SER A 132 -1.77 3.67 -18.62
N LYS A 133 -2.47 2.60 -19.01
CA LYS A 133 -3.69 2.64 -19.84
C LYS A 133 -4.95 2.31 -19.05
N CYS A 134 -4.81 1.83 -17.82
CA CYS A 134 -5.93 1.44 -16.97
C CYS A 134 -6.62 2.68 -16.39
N LYS A 135 -7.82 3.00 -16.87
CA LYS A 135 -8.59 4.19 -16.42
C LYS A 135 -9.03 4.05 -14.97
N GLU A 136 -9.39 2.85 -14.56
CA GLU A 136 -9.79 2.49 -13.20
C GLU A 136 -8.63 2.72 -12.22
N TRP A 137 -7.42 2.38 -12.63
CA TRP A 137 -6.20 2.62 -11.85
C TRP A 137 -5.95 4.10 -11.58
N PHE A 138 -6.17 4.97 -12.57
CA PHE A 138 -6.16 6.42 -12.34
C PHE A 138 -7.34 6.83 -11.45
N ARG A 139 -8.55 6.33 -11.70
CA ARG A 139 -9.76 6.66 -10.92
C ARG A 139 -9.61 6.36 -9.43
N PHE A 140 -9.07 5.21 -9.06
CA PHE A 140 -8.81 4.85 -7.66
C PHE A 140 -7.67 5.63 -7.01
N ARG A 141 -6.82 6.27 -7.82
CA ARG A 141 -5.73 7.14 -7.36
C ARG A 141 -6.03 8.62 -7.45
N LEU A 142 -7.20 9.00 -7.98
CA LEU A 142 -7.69 10.38 -7.92
C LEU A 142 -7.77 10.83 -6.44
N GLY A 143 -7.31 12.04 -6.16
CA GLY A 143 -7.26 12.59 -4.80
C GLY A 143 -6.04 12.18 -3.97
N ARG A 144 -5.14 11.31 -4.48
CA ARG A 144 -3.85 11.03 -3.82
C ARG A 144 -2.74 11.83 -4.49
N ILE A 145 -1.99 12.60 -3.71
CA ILE A 145 -0.73 13.20 -4.17
C ILE A 145 0.31 12.09 -4.28
N THR A 146 0.43 11.50 -5.46
CA THR A 146 1.47 10.52 -5.79
C THR A 146 2.73 11.21 -6.28
N ALA A 147 3.87 10.50 -6.28
CA ALA A 147 5.13 11.02 -6.82
C ALA A 147 5.01 11.54 -8.26
N SER A 148 4.12 10.94 -9.08
CA SER A 148 3.88 11.37 -10.46
C SER A 148 3.20 12.73 -10.58
N ILE A 149 2.45 13.18 -9.57
CA ILE A 149 1.77 14.48 -9.58
C ILE A 149 2.36 15.47 -8.58
N MET A 150 3.22 15.02 -7.65
CA MET A 150 3.79 15.86 -6.59
C MET A 150 4.50 17.10 -7.14
N LYS A 151 5.30 16.95 -8.20
CA LYS A 151 5.92 18.11 -8.86
C LYS A 151 4.86 19.10 -9.34
N SER A 152 3.83 18.62 -10.03
CA SER A 152 2.74 19.46 -10.53
C SER A 152 2.05 20.18 -9.37
N VAL A 153 1.69 19.48 -8.31
CA VAL A 153 1.04 20.08 -7.13
C VAL A 153 1.93 21.14 -6.48
N CYS A 154 3.22 20.88 -6.31
CA CYS A 154 4.15 21.82 -5.65
C CYS A 154 4.55 23.02 -6.51
N THR A 155 4.37 22.98 -7.83
CA THR A 155 4.80 24.06 -8.74
C THR A 155 3.66 24.84 -9.37
N THR A 156 2.41 24.38 -9.23
CA THR A 156 1.27 25.03 -9.87
C THR A 156 0.70 26.12 -8.96
N SER A 157 0.32 27.26 -9.53
CA SER A 157 -0.27 28.40 -8.83
C SER A 157 -1.52 27.98 -8.03
N SER A 158 -1.73 28.60 -6.87
CA SER A 158 -2.95 28.44 -6.08
C SER A 158 -4.22 28.90 -6.83
N GLU A 159 -4.07 29.77 -7.82
CA GLU A 159 -5.18 30.24 -8.67
C GLU A 159 -5.58 29.22 -9.74
N ASN A 160 -4.72 28.24 -10.04
CA ASN A 160 -5.00 27.20 -11.02
C ASN A 160 -4.36 25.87 -10.59
N PRO A 161 -4.84 25.22 -9.52
CA PRO A 161 -4.18 24.07 -8.91
C PRO A 161 -4.10 22.88 -9.88
N ALA A 162 -3.04 22.09 -9.75
CA ALA A 162 -2.90 20.83 -10.48
C ALA A 162 -3.94 19.80 -10.02
N LEU A 163 -4.49 19.04 -10.97
CA LEU A 163 -5.43 17.93 -10.76
C LEU A 163 -4.69 16.59 -10.57
#